data_AF-A0AAN2TVC0-F1
#
_entry.id   AF-A0AAN2TVC0-F1
#
_cell.length_a   1.000
_cell.length_b   1.000
_cell.length_c   1.000
_cell.angle_alpha   90.00
_cell.angle_beta   90.00
_cell.angle_gamma   90.00
#
_symmetry.space_group_name_H-M   'P 1'
#
loop_
_entity.id
_entity.type
_entity.pdbx_description
1 polymer ?
#
loop_
_entity_poly.entity_id
_entity_poly.type
_entity_poly.pdbx_seq_one_letter_code
_entity_poly.pdbx_strand_id
1 'polypeptide(L)' 'MLFGGFLVKAIIFYIVGGFILYIVIETAVRRGINHSIIGQFLEKKYGMKEDKKSFLDDDLDNENKEDY' A
#
# COMPACT_ATOMS: atom_id res chain seq x y z
N MET A 1 -12.44 30.05 -22.49
CA MET A 1 -11.91 29.36 -21.29
C MET A 1 -12.30 27.86 -21.27
N LEU A 2 -12.09 27.12 -22.37
CA LEU A 2 -12.43 25.68 -22.46
C LEU A 2 -11.23 24.75 -22.19
N PHE A 3 -10.00 25.23 -22.40
CA PHE A 3 -8.80 24.41 -22.25
C PHE A 3 -8.40 24.12 -20.80
N GLY A 4 -8.57 25.08 -19.88
CA GLY A 4 -8.16 24.91 -18.48
C GLY A 4 -8.94 23.80 -17.76
N GLY A 5 -10.26 23.73 -17.94
CA GLY A 5 -11.09 22.71 -17.29
C GLY A 5 -10.80 21.28 -17.77
N PHE A 6 -10.45 21.10 -19.04
CA PHE A 6 -10.08 19.80 -19.58
C PHE A 6 -8.73 19.31 -19.02
N LEU A 7 -7.73 20.19 -18.98
CA LEU A 7 -6.40 19.83 -18.45
C LEU A 7 -6.46 19.48 -16.96
N VAL A 8 -7.24 20.20 -16.16
CA VAL A 8 -7.42 19.90 -14.73
C VAL A 8 -8.06 18.51 -14.53
N LYS A 9 -9.10 18.18 -15.32
CA LYS A 9 -9.72 16.84 -15.26
C LYS A 9 -8.75 15.72 -15.64
N ALA A 10 -7.94 15.94 -16.67
CA ALA A 10 -6.93 14.97 -17.08
C ALA A 10 -5.89 14.74 -15.98
N ILE A 11 -5.37 15.80 -15.36
CA ILE A 11 -4.40 15.72 -14.26
C ILE A 11 -4.97 14.93 -13.09
N ILE A 12 -6.20 15.22 -12.66
CA ILE A 12 -6.86 14.49 -11.57
C ILE A 12 -6.98 13.00 -11.91
N PHE A 13 -7.38 12.67 -13.14
CA PHE A 13 -7.51 11.27 -13.56
C PHE A 13 -6.17 10.52 -13.52
N TYR A 14 -5.08 11.16 -13.96
CA TYR A 14 -3.74 10.56 -13.88
C TYR A 14 -3.27 10.36 -12.44
N ILE A 15 -3.53 11.33 -11.55
CA ILE A 15 -3.16 11.20 -10.13
C ILE A 15 -3.92 10.05 -9.48
N VAL A 16 -5.25 9.99 -9.68
CA VAL A 16 -6.09 8.93 -9.11
C VAL A 16 -5.72 7.56 -9.67
N GLY A 17 -5.54 7.46 -11.00
CA GLY A 17 -5.13 6.22 -11.64
C GLY A 17 -3.75 5.75 -11.19
N GLY A 18 -2.79 6.67 -11.07
CA GLY A 18 -1.46 6.39 -10.57
C GLY A 18 -1.48 5.93 -9.11
N PHE A 19 -2.31 6.55 -8.27
CA PHE A 19 -2.48 6.16 -6.88
C PHE A 19 -3.07 4.74 -6.74
N ILE A 20 -4.12 4.41 -7.51
CA ILE A 20 -4.69 3.07 -7.53
C ILE A 20 -3.65 2.05 -8.03
N LEU A 21 -2.92 2.38 -9.09
CA LEU A 21 -1.89 1.52 -9.65
C LEU A 21 -0.77 1.25 -8.64
N TYR A 22 -0.35 2.27 -7.89
CA TYR A 22 0.61 2.12 -6.79
C TYR A 22 0.13 1.10 -5.76
N ILE A 23 -1.12 1.21 -5.28
CA ILE A 23 -1.69 0.27 -4.32
C ILE A 23 -1.71 -1.16 -4.88
N VAL A 24 -2.08 -1.32 -6.15
CA VAL A 24 -2.09 -2.64 -6.80
C VAL A 24 -0.70 -3.26 -6.85
N ILE A 25 0.32 -2.50 -7.28
CA ILE A 25 1.70 -2.97 -7.34
C ILE A 25 2.22 -3.29 -5.93
N GLU A 26 2.03 -2.38 -4.98
CA GLU A 26 2.46 -2.59 -3.59
C GLU A 26 1.81 -3.84 -2.99
N THR A 27 0.51 -4.00 -3.18
CA THR A 27 -0.23 -5.16 -2.67
C THR A 27 0.22 -6.44 -3.35
N ALA A 28 0.37 -6.44 -4.68
CA ALA A 28 0.82 -7.60 -5.44
C ALA A 28 2.25 -8.00 -5.07
N VAL A 29 3.15 -7.03 -4.85
CA VAL A 29 4.54 -7.26 -4.45
C VAL A 29 4.62 -7.71 -2.99
N ARG A 30 3.99 -6.99 -2.04
CA ARG A 30 4.00 -7.35 -0.62
C ARG A 30 3.29 -8.67 -0.37
N ARG A 31 2.05 -8.85 -0.83
CA ARG A 31 1.34 -10.14 -0.69
C ARG A 31 1.99 -11.24 -1.52
N GLY A 32 2.50 -10.93 -2.70
CA GLY A 32 3.19 -11.89 -3.56
C GLY A 32 4.46 -12.42 -2.93
N ILE A 33 5.33 -11.54 -2.40
CA ILE A 33 6.56 -11.94 -1.70
C ILE A 33 6.22 -12.64 -0.38
N ASN A 34 5.28 -12.12 0.41
CA ASN A 34 4.89 -12.69 1.70
C ASN A 34 4.29 -14.11 1.56
N HIS A 35 3.59 -14.40 0.46
CA HIS A 35 3.08 -15.74 0.18
C HIS A 35 4.07 -16.61 -0.63
N SER A 36 5.15 -16.03 -1.17
CA SER A 36 6.09 -16.77 -2.01
C SER A 36 6.89 -17.82 -1.22
N ILE A 37 7.36 -18.85 -1.93
CA ILE A 37 8.28 -19.87 -1.42
C ILE A 37 9.54 -19.24 -0.83
N ILE A 38 10.02 -18.12 -1.40
CA ILE A 38 11.16 -17.35 -0.86
C ILE A 38 10.80 -16.72 0.49
N GLY A 39 9.62 -16.11 0.61
CA GLY A 39 9.16 -15.47 1.85
C GLY A 39 9.02 -16.49 2.98
N GLN A 40 8.34 -17.61 2.71
CA GLN A 40 8.20 -18.72 3.67
C GLN A 40 9.54 -19.39 4.00
N PHE A 41 10.47 -19.49 3.03
CA PHE A 41 11.80 -20.02 3.24
C PHE A 41 12.65 -19.11 4.15
N LEU A 42 12.59 -17.79 3.94
CA LEU A 42 13.26 -16.82 4.81
C LEU A 42 12.64 -16.79 6.21
N GLU A 43 11.31 -16.84 6.34
CA GLU A 43 10.60 -16.93 7.62
C GLU A 43 11.03 -18.18 8.40
N LYS A 44 11.06 -19.35 7.74
CA LYS A 44 11.51 -20.60 8.38
C LYS A 44 12.99 -20.61 8.75
N LYS A 45 13.85 -19.98 7.94
CA LYS A 45 15.31 -20.04 8.12
C LYS A 45 15.83 -18.99 9.10
N TYR A 46 15.20 -17.83 9.16
CA TYR A 46 15.66 -16.69 9.96
C TYR A 46 14.69 -16.24 11.05
N GLY A 47 13.49 -16.86 11.15
CA GLY A 47 12.50 -16.54 12.19
C GLY A 47 11.92 -15.12 12.09
N MET A 48 12.14 -14.43 10.97
CA MET A 48 11.66 -13.07 10.78
C MET A 48 10.18 -13.11 10.42
N LYS A 49 9.33 -12.83 11.41
CA LYS A 49 8.00 -12.28 11.14
C LYS A 49 8.22 -10.84 10.68
N GLU A 50 8.29 -10.62 9.37
CA GLU A 50 8.22 -9.26 8.85
C GLU A 50 6.78 -8.75 9.07
N ASP A 51 6.50 -8.25 10.27
CA ASP A 51 5.39 -7.33 10.54
C ASP A 51 5.69 -5.99 9.86
N LYS A 52 5.86 -6.01 8.52
CA LYS A 52 6.07 -4.80 7.73
C LYS A 52 4.71 -4.18 7.49
N LYS A 53 4.22 -3.46 8.50
CA LYS A 53 3.06 -2.56 8.38
C LYS A 53 3.17 -1.78 7.06
N SER A 54 2.12 -1.86 6.24
CA SER A 54 2.00 -0.94 5.11
C SER A 54 1.87 0.47 5.68
N PHE A 55 2.41 1.47 4.99
CA PHE A 55 2.21 2.88 5.36
C PHE A 55 0.71 3.24 5.42
N LEU A 56 -0.14 2.48 4.74
CA LEU A 56 -1.60 2.61 4.79
C LEU A 56 -2.27 1.85 5.95
N ASP A 57 -1.60 0.86 6.56
CA ASP A 57 -2.13 0.10 7.71
C ASP A 57 -1.90 0.85 9.03
N ASP A 58 -0.90 1.74 9.10
CA ASP A 58 -0.55 2.44 10.35
C ASP A 58 -1.60 3.46 10.80
N ASP A 59 -2.41 3.98 9.87
CA ASP A 59 -3.44 5.00 10.15
C ASP A 59 -4.83 4.41 10.47
N LEU A 60 -5.05 3.10 10.28
CA LEU A 60 -6.34 2.46 10.58
C LEU A 60 -6.43 1.88 12.00
N ASP A 61 -5.28 1.73 12.69
CA ASP A 61 -5.21 1.30 14.08
C ASP A 61 -5.26 2.51 15.05
N ASN A 62 -6.25 3.39 14.89
CA ASN A 62 -6.62 4.33 15.95
C ASN A 62 -7.47 3.60 17.00
N GLU A 63 -6.89 2.57 17.65
CA GLU A 63 -7.40 2.10 18.93
C GLU A 63 -7.04 3.16 19.98
N ASN A 64 -8.00 4.07 20.15
CA ASN A 64 -8.15 4.91 21.33
C ASN A 64 -8.11 4.04 22.59
N LYS A 65 -6.90 3.83 23.13
CA LYS A 65 -6.69 3.40 24.51
C LYS A 65 -6.32 4.64 25.32
N GLU A 66 -7.31 5.50 25.55
CA GLU A 66 -7.37 6.21 26.82
C GLU A 66 -7.75 5.18 27.89
N ASP A 67 -6.76 4.67 28.61
CA ASP A 67 -6.98 4.02 29.89
C ASP A 67 -6.18 4.77 30.97
N TYR A 68 -6.93 5.22 31.99
CA TYR A 68 -6.51 5.95 33.19
C TYR A 68 -5.54 5.17 34.09
#